data_AF-A0A3M2JNF5-F1
#
_entry.id   AF-A0A3M2JNF5-F1
#
_cell.length_a   1.000
_cell.length_b   1.000
_cell.length_c   1.000
_cell.angle_alpha   90.00
_cell.angle_beta   90.00
_cell.angle_gamma   90.00
#
_symmetry.space_group_name_H-M   'P 1'
#
loop_
_entity.id
_entity.type
_entity.pdbx_description
1 polymer ?
#
loop_
_entity_poly.entity_id
_entity_poly.type
_entity_poly.pdbx_seq_one_letter_code
_entity_poly.pdbx_strand_id
1 'polypeptide(L)' 'GLGREIATLVNEKMAPGMYEVQWDGRDDTGKPVSSGVYLYRLKAGDFTATRKMILMR' A
#
# COMPACT_ATOMS: atom_id res chain seq x y z
N GLY A 1 0.88 1.95 -19.97
CA GLY A 1 -0.44 1.73 -19.35
C GLY A 1 -0.35 2.17 -17.91
N LEU A 2 -1.23 3.05 -17.45
CA LEU A 2 -1.21 3.57 -16.09
C LEU A 2 -1.58 2.43 -15.13
N GLY A 3 -0.79 2.24 -14.07
CA GLY A 3 -1.11 1.30 -13.01
C GLY A 3 -2.43 1.70 -12.33
N ARG A 4 -3.18 0.71 -11.85
CA ARG A 4 -4.40 0.93 -11.07
C ARG A 4 -4.05 1.01 -9.59
N GLU A 5 -4.52 2.05 -8.91
CA GLU A 5 -4.50 2.09 -7.45
C GLU A 5 -5.45 1.02 -6.89
N ILE A 6 -4.94 0.22 -5.96
CA ILE A 6 -5.66 -0.94 -5.42
C ILE A 6 -6.27 -0.61 -4.06
N ALA A 7 -5.46 -0.07 -3.15
CA ALA A 7 -5.89 0.29 -1.81
C ALA A 7 -5.06 1.44 -1.26
N THR A 8 -5.68 2.27 -0.43
CA THR A 8 -5.00 3.25 0.43
C THR A 8 -4.97 2.76 1.86
N LEU A 9 -3.78 2.38 2.36
CA LEU A 9 -3.64 1.80 3.70
C LEU A 9 -3.58 2.84 4.82
N VAL A 10 -3.03 4.03 4.54
CA VAL A 10 -2.91 5.15 5.47
C VAL A 10 -3.17 6.43 4.70
N ASN A 11 -4.09 7.27 5.20
CA ASN A 11 -4.42 8.57 4.61
C ASN A 11 -4.50 9.68 5.68
N GLU A 12 -3.51 9.72 6.57
CA GLU A 12 -3.46 10.69 7.66
C GLU A 12 -2.04 11.21 7.90
N LYS A 13 -1.94 12.34 8.60
CA LYS A 13 -0.66 12.86 9.08
C LYS A 13 -0.30 12.14 10.36
N MET A 14 0.82 11.43 10.35
CA MET A 14 1.35 10.74 11.52
C MET A 14 2.46 11.59 12.17
N ALA A 15 2.52 11.58 13.50
CA ALA A 15 3.63 12.18 14.22
C ALA A 15 4.93 11.38 13.97
N PRO A 16 6.12 11.93 14.27
CA PRO A 16 7.35 11.15 14.20
C PRO A 16 7.28 9.92 15.10
N GLY A 17 7.58 8.74 14.56
CA GLY A 17 7.47 7.48 15.27
C GLY A 17 7.68 6.27 14.36
N MET A 18 7.63 5.08 14.96
CA MET A 18 7.66 3.80 14.25
C MET A 18 6.24 3.27 14.09
N TYR A 19 5.89 2.85 12.88
CA TYR A 19 4.56 2.36 12.55
C TYR A 19 4.67 1.09 11.70
N GLU A 20 3.73 0.18 11.92
CA GLU A 20 3.56 -1.03 11.14
C GLU A 20 2.16 -1.01 10.50
N VAL A 21 2.11 -1.30 9.21
CA VAL A 21 0.87 -1.31 8.43
C VAL A 21 0.84 -2.60 7.63
N GLN A 22 -0.22 -3.39 7.81
CA GLN A 22 -0.43 -4.63 7.09
C GLN A 22 -1.52 -4.43 6.04
N TRP A 23 -1.23 -4.83 4.81
CA TRP A 23 -2.27 -4.99 3.79
C TRP A 23 -2.82 -6.41 3.84
N ASP A 24 -4.14 -6.55 3.86
CA ASP A 24 -4.84 -7.83 3.95
C ASP A 24 -5.16 -8.45 2.57
N GLY A 25 -4.68 -7.83 1.49
CA GLY A 25 -4.93 -8.30 0.12
C GLY A 25 -6.31 -7.95 -0.42
N ARG A 26 -6.97 -6.92 0.12
CA ARG A 26 -8.25 -6.38 -0.41
C ARG A 26 -8.07 -5.01 -1.07
N ASP A 27 -8.92 -4.71 -2.04
CA ASP A 27 -9.04 -3.36 -2.58
C ASP A 27 -9.86 -2.43 -1.65
N ASP A 28 -9.93 -1.14 -1.99
CA ASP A 28 -10.70 -0.14 -1.21
C ASP A 28 -12.22 -0.44 -1.11
N THR A 29 -12.73 -1.39 -1.90
CA THR A 29 -14.14 -1.86 -1.81
C THR A 29 -14.30 -3.07 -0.90
N GLY A 30 -13.21 -3.53 -0.25
CA GLY A 30 -13.19 -4.72 0.60
C GLY A 30 -13.12 -6.04 -0.18
N LYS A 31 -12.91 -6.00 -1.51
CA LYS A 31 -12.86 -7.22 -2.34
C LYS A 31 -11.43 -7.76 -2.39
N PRO A 32 -11.24 -9.08 -2.25
CA PRO A 32 -9.91 -9.67 -2.30
C PRO A 32 -9.33 -9.61 -3.71
N VAL A 33 -8.06 -9.23 -3.84
CA VAL A 33 -7.35 -9.14 -5.13
C VAL A 33 -6.46 -10.36 -5.38
N SER A 34 -6.16 -10.66 -6.64
CA SER A 34 -5.41 -11.86 -7.04
C SER A 34 -4.00 -11.92 -6.42
N SER A 35 -3.48 -13.12 -6.18
CA SER A 35 -2.05 -13.29 -5.86
C SER A 35 -1.17 -12.68 -6.95
N GLY A 36 -0.02 -12.10 -6.57
CA GLY A 36 0.86 -11.45 -7.53
C GLY A 36 1.77 -10.38 -6.92
N VAL A 37 2.49 -9.70 -7.79
CA VAL A 37 3.37 -8.59 -7.41
C VAL A 37 2.58 -7.29 -7.43
N TYR A 38 2.62 -6.57 -6.31
CA TYR A 38 2.05 -5.24 -6.14
C TYR A 38 3.15 -4.24 -5.88
N LEU A 39 2.94 -3.00 -6.31
CA LEU A 39 3.78 -1.87 -5.94
C LEU A 39 3.06 -1.04 -4.89
N TYR A 40 3.77 -0.67 -3.83
CA TYR A 40 3.28 0.32 -2.88
C TYR A 40 4.18 1.55 -2.88
N ARG A 41 3.58 2.70 -2.58
CA ARG A 41 4.26 3.99 -2.44
C ARG A 41 4.08 4.52 -1.03
N LEU A 42 5.19 4.78 -0.34
CA LEU A 42 5.21 5.48 0.95
C LEU A 42 5.58 6.94 0.72
N LYS A 43 4.80 7.87 1.25
CA LYS A 43 5.08 9.31 1.22
C LYS A 43 5.10 9.87 2.64
N ALA A 44 6.19 10.53 3.02
CA ALA A 44 6.37 11.16 4.33
C ALA A 44 7.10 12.51 4.16
N GLY A 45 6.35 13.62 4.18
CA GLY A 45 6.89 14.93 3.80
C GLY A 45 7.44 14.90 2.36
N ASP A 46 8.71 15.27 2.20
CA ASP A 46 9.42 15.24 0.91
C ASP A 46 9.96 13.85 0.55
N PHE A 47 9.96 12.91 1.49
CA PHE A 47 10.39 11.54 1.22
C PHE A 47 9.31 10.77 0.46
N THR A 48 9.71 10.12 -0.64
CA THR A 48 8.86 9.17 -1.38
C THR A 48 9.67 7.93 -1.71
N ALA A 49 9.13 6.75 -1.38
CA ALA A 49 9.71 5.46 -1.75
C ALA A 49 8.66 4.58 -2.42
N THR A 50 9.08 3.85 -3.45
CA THR A 50 8.26 2.81 -4.07
C THR A 50 8.94 1.47 -3.88
N ARG A 51 8.19 0.45 -3.46
CA ARG A 51 8.71 -0.91 -3.20
C ARG A 51 7.74 -1.95 -3.74
N LYS A 52 8.26 -3.15 -3.98
CA LYS A 52 7.48 -4.32 -4.41
C LYS A 52 7.03 -5.12 -3.19
N MET A 53 5.83 -5.67 -3.29
CA MET A 53 5.23 -6.60 -2.33
C MET A 53 4.70 -7.81 -3.11
N ILE A 54 4.80 -8.99 -2.53
CA ILE A 54 4.25 -10.23 -3.11
C ILE A 54 3.07 -10.64 -2.26
N LEU A 55 1.88 -10.67 -2.84
CA LEU A 55 0.71 -11.28 -2.23
C LEU A 55 0.66 -12.75 -2.63
N MET A 56 0.77 -13.64 -1.65
CA MET A 56 0.60 -15.08 -1.79
C MET A 56 -0.70 -15.49 -1.10
N ARG A 57 -1.35 -16.53 -1.61
CA ARG A 57 -2.55 -17.15 -1.03
C ARG A 57 -2.27 -18.63 -0.84
#